data_AF-A0A9X0AHW7-F1
#
_entry.id   AF-A0A9X0AHW7-F1
#
_cell.length_a   1.000
_cell.length_b   1.000
_cell.length_c   1.000
_cell.angle_alpha   90.00
_cell.angle_beta   90.00
_cell.angle_gamma   90.00
#
_symmetry.space_group_name_H-M   'P 1'
#
loop_
_entity.id
_entity.type
_entity.pdbx_description
1 polymer ?
#
loop_
_entity_poly.entity_id
_entity_poly.type
_entity_poly.pdbx_seq_one_letter_code
_entity_poly.pdbx_strand_id
1 'polypeptide(L)'
;MNSPRLDHVASTETIKTHFIVPNRRVSGFIGREDILERIEKGLSSESESRVVVLRGLGGQGKTQIALEYCHRARKNNIRSIFWVDATSANTTKKDFDAIWGHIKSPADAAQDDQEVALVLNKLQEYDEPWLMVFDNHDDLSSFYLPDFMPTGQGGRILITSRHADTAVLAELGHDIELSGLPKEDACDLLIRQSRVGDVASRSDVTISA
;
A
#
# COMPACT_ATOMS: atom_id res chain seq x y z
N MET A 1 40.80 43.51 3.88
CA MET A 1 40.62 42.21 3.19
C MET A 1 39.57 41.44 3.96
N ASN A 2 38.33 41.42 3.49
CA ASN A 2 37.24 40.66 4.10
C ASN A 2 36.56 39.92 2.95
N SER A 3 36.83 38.63 2.82
CA SER A 3 36.18 37.79 1.81
C SER A 3 34.75 37.47 2.26
N PRO A 4 33.73 37.58 1.40
CA PRO A 4 32.39 37.15 1.76
C PRO A 4 32.34 35.62 1.80
N ARG A 5 31.71 35.07 2.85
CA ARG A 5 31.28 33.67 2.89
C ARG A 5 30.25 33.47 1.79
N LEU A 6 30.50 32.52 0.90
CA LEU A 6 29.51 32.02 -0.03
C LEU A 6 28.50 31.22 0.79
N ASP A 7 27.30 31.78 0.94
CA ASP A 7 26.15 31.04 1.45
C ASP A 7 25.82 29.95 0.42
N HIS A 8 26.13 28.70 0.76
CA HIS A 8 25.63 27.55 0.03
C HIS A 8 24.12 27.49 0.22
N VAL A 9 23.38 28.05 -0.75
CA VAL A 9 21.97 27.75 -0.94
C VAL A 9 21.89 26.27 -1.30
N ALA A 10 21.53 25.42 -0.34
CA ALA A 10 21.18 24.04 -0.62
C ALA A 10 19.98 24.07 -1.57
N SER A 11 20.21 23.71 -2.83
CA SER A 11 19.16 23.49 -3.82
C SER A 11 18.22 22.44 -3.25
N THR A 12 17.04 22.85 -2.78
CA THR A 12 16.00 21.91 -2.40
C THR A 12 15.49 21.29 -3.70
N GLU A 13 16.10 20.19 -4.14
CA GLU A 13 15.51 19.38 -5.19
C GLU A 13 14.11 18.99 -4.69
N THR A 14 13.07 19.48 -5.38
CA THR A 14 11.69 19.07 -5.13
C THR A 14 11.62 17.56 -5.28
N ILE A 15 11.55 16.83 -4.16
CA ILE A 15 11.36 15.39 -4.13
C ILE A 15 10.08 15.09 -4.90
N LYS A 16 10.21 14.37 -6.03
CA LYS A 16 9.08 13.93 -6.82
C LYS A 16 8.26 12.95 -5.98
N THR A 17 6.95 13.17 -5.93
CA THR A 17 6.01 12.24 -5.30
C THR A 17 5.60 11.16 -6.28
N HIS A 18 5.57 9.90 -5.81
CA HIS A 18 5.20 8.75 -6.62
C HIS A 18 3.93 8.09 -6.08
N PHE A 19 2.99 7.71 -6.96
CA PHE A 19 1.82 6.92 -6.58
C PHE A 19 1.69 5.77 -7.59
N ILE A 20 2.46 4.71 -7.34
CA ILE A 20 2.57 3.53 -8.18
C ILE A 20 1.71 2.45 -7.53
N VAL A 21 0.40 2.54 -7.78
CA VAL A 21 -0.63 1.69 -7.17
C VAL A 21 -1.59 1.18 -8.25
N PRO A 22 -1.99 -0.10 -8.24
CA PRO A 22 -2.93 -0.66 -9.22
C PRO A 22 -4.26 0.10 -9.25
N ASN A 23 -4.77 0.41 -10.45
CA ASN A 23 -6.03 1.14 -10.63
C ASN A 23 -7.28 0.24 -10.48
N ARG A 24 -7.27 -0.70 -9.53
CA ARG A 24 -8.32 -1.73 -9.34
C ARG A 24 -9.18 -1.52 -8.09
N ARG A 25 -9.27 -0.28 -7.60
CA ARG A 25 -10.12 0.08 -6.46
C ARG A 25 -11.59 -0.04 -6.83
N VAL A 26 -12.38 -0.71 -5.99
CA VAL A 26 -13.84 -0.77 -6.16
C VAL A 26 -14.50 0.56 -5.80
N SER A 27 -15.46 1.01 -6.60
CA SER A 27 -16.31 2.16 -6.24
C SER A 27 -17.29 1.74 -5.15
N GLY A 28 -17.10 2.25 -3.93
CA GLY A 28 -17.98 1.96 -2.80
C GLY A 28 -17.43 0.94 -1.80
N PHE A 29 -16.14 1.04 -1.46
CA PHE A 29 -15.60 0.40 -0.25
C PHE A 29 -16.48 0.72 0.97
N ILE A 30 -16.81 -0.29 1.78
CA ILE A 30 -17.72 -0.22 2.94
C ILE A 30 -17.05 -0.92 4.12
N GLY A 31 -17.22 -0.34 5.31
CA GLY A 31 -16.79 -0.94 6.57
C GLY A 31 -15.27 -0.96 6.73
N ARG A 32 -14.81 -1.78 7.69
CA ARG A 32 -13.38 -2.00 8.01
C ARG A 32 -12.62 -0.75 8.46
N GLU A 33 -13.32 0.26 8.98
CA GLU A 33 -12.70 1.45 9.57
C GLU A 33 -11.80 1.07 10.75
N ASP A 34 -12.24 0.12 11.58
CA ASP A 34 -11.46 -0.45 12.67
C ASP A 34 -10.12 -1.05 12.19
N ILE A 35 -10.14 -1.72 11.04
CA ILE A 35 -8.94 -2.30 10.44
C ILE A 35 -8.03 -1.21 9.87
N LEU A 36 -8.60 -0.21 9.19
CA LEU A 36 -7.82 0.90 8.64
C LEU A 36 -7.16 1.73 9.74
N GLU A 37 -7.85 1.95 10.86
CA GLU A 37 -7.29 2.62 12.05
C GLU A 37 -6.16 1.81 12.67
N ARG A 38 -6.29 0.48 12.73
CA ARG A 38 -5.21 -0.39 13.23
C ARG A 38 -3.99 -0.38 12.32
N ILE A 39 -4.19 -0.34 10.99
CA ILE A 39 -3.11 -0.18 10.01
C ILE A 39 -2.42 1.17 10.24
N GLU A 40 -3.18 2.27 10.32
CA GLU A 40 -2.64 3.62 10.53
C GLU A 40 -1.83 3.69 11.83
N LYS A 41 -2.34 3.11 12.92
CA LYS A 41 -1.66 3.06 14.21
C LYS A 41 -0.30 2.35 14.12
N GLY A 42 -0.24 1.21 13.43
CA GLY A 42 1.02 0.47 13.26
C GLY A 42 2.01 1.17 12.35
N LEU A 43 1.52 1.82 11.29
CA LEU A 43 2.37 2.54 10.34
C LEU A 43 2.79 3.94 10.79
N SER A 44 2.25 4.41 11.92
CA SER A 44 2.58 5.70 12.54
C SER A 44 3.35 5.54 13.86
N SER A 45 3.81 4.33 14.20
CA SER A 45 4.62 4.11 15.40
C SER A 45 5.93 4.89 15.33
N GLU A 46 6.48 5.32 16.47
CA GLU A 46 7.80 5.98 16.55
C GLU A 46 8.97 4.98 16.38
N SER A 47 8.67 3.75 15.97
CA SER A 47 9.63 2.68 15.76
C SER A 47 10.47 2.93 14.51
N GLU A 48 11.70 2.41 14.52
CA GLU A 48 12.54 2.34 13.32
C GLU A 48 11.97 1.38 12.27
N SER A 49 11.11 0.42 12.66
CA SER A 49 10.51 -0.56 11.77
C SER A 49 8.98 -0.51 11.87
N ARG A 50 8.35 0.13 10.87
CA ARG A 50 6.88 0.29 10.81
C ARG A 50 6.28 -0.72 9.84
N VAL A 51 6.20 -1.97 10.27
CA VAL A 51 5.68 -3.08 9.45
C VAL A 51 4.35 -3.58 10.01
N VAL A 52 3.30 -3.49 9.19
CA VAL A 52 1.99 -4.06 9.48
C VAL A 52 1.74 -5.24 8.56
N VAL A 53 1.28 -6.37 9.11
CA VAL A 53 0.86 -7.54 8.35
C VAL A 53 -0.65 -7.69 8.45
N LEU A 54 -1.35 -7.53 7.32
CA LEU A 54 -2.78 -7.79 7.19
C LEU A 54 -3.00 -9.21 6.65
N ARG A 55 -3.49 -10.11 7.50
CA ARG A 55 -3.67 -11.52 7.17
C ARG A 55 -5.12 -11.97 7.23
N GLY A 56 -5.45 -13.06 6.54
CA GLY A 56 -6.77 -13.67 6.58
C GLY A 56 -7.06 -14.52 5.34
N LEU A 57 -8.13 -15.31 5.40
CA LEU A 57 -8.57 -16.18 4.32
C LEU A 57 -8.77 -15.48 2.96
N GLY A 58 -8.76 -16.28 1.89
CA GLY A 58 -9.07 -15.82 0.54
C GLY A 58 -10.45 -15.15 0.48
N GLY A 59 -10.58 -14.09 -0.34
CA GLY A 59 -11.84 -13.38 -0.51
C GLY A 59 -12.23 -12.40 0.60
N GLN A 60 -11.48 -12.28 1.70
CA GLN A 60 -11.81 -11.35 2.80
C GLN A 60 -11.48 -9.86 2.53
N GLY A 61 -11.00 -9.53 1.32
CA GLY A 61 -10.82 -8.14 0.91
C GLY A 61 -9.51 -7.47 1.33
N LYS A 62 -8.49 -8.23 1.78
CA LYS A 62 -7.16 -7.69 2.18
C LYS A 62 -6.58 -6.69 1.17
N THR A 63 -6.52 -7.08 -0.10
CA THR A 63 -6.04 -6.23 -1.20
C THR A 63 -6.86 -4.95 -1.34
N GLN A 64 -8.19 -5.01 -1.15
CA GLN A 64 -9.04 -3.82 -1.24
C GLN A 64 -8.87 -2.89 -0.02
N ILE A 65 -8.64 -3.45 1.17
CA ILE A 65 -8.30 -2.68 2.37
C ILE A 65 -6.94 -1.98 2.18
N ALA A 66 -5.93 -2.69 1.68
CA ALA A 66 -4.62 -2.10 1.39
C ALA A 66 -4.70 -0.99 0.33
N LEU A 67 -5.48 -1.19 -0.75
CA LEU A 67 -5.73 -0.15 -1.75
C LEU A 67 -6.43 1.07 -1.13
N GLU A 68 -7.48 0.87 -0.34
CA GLU A 68 -8.18 1.94 0.35
C GLU A 68 -7.22 2.73 1.26
N TYR A 69 -6.39 2.02 2.02
CA TYR A 69 -5.37 2.64 2.87
C TYR A 69 -4.40 3.49 2.05
N CYS A 70 -3.86 3.01 0.93
CA CYS A 70 -2.99 3.80 0.04
C CYS A 70 -3.62 5.13 -0.38
N HIS A 71 -4.91 5.12 -0.72
CA HIS A 71 -5.61 6.35 -1.11
C HIS A 71 -5.82 7.33 0.04
N ARG A 72 -6.03 6.84 1.27
CA ARG A 72 -6.12 7.68 2.46
C ARG A 72 -4.76 8.22 2.88
N ALA A 73 -3.75 7.36 2.90
CA ALA A 73 -2.35 7.69 3.18
C ALA A 73 -1.83 8.82 2.27
N ARG A 74 -2.15 8.76 0.97
CA ARG A 74 -1.78 9.82 0.00
C ARG A 74 -2.35 11.19 0.38
N LYS A 75 -3.53 11.24 1.01
CA LYS A 75 -4.16 12.47 1.49
C LYS A 75 -3.60 12.92 2.85
N ASN A 76 -3.08 11.99 3.64
CA ASN A 76 -2.60 12.17 5.00
C ASN A 76 -1.06 12.20 5.09
N ASN A 77 -0.42 12.97 4.22
CA ASN A 77 1.03 13.27 4.25
C ASN A 77 2.00 12.15 3.86
N ILE A 78 1.56 10.98 3.36
CA ILE A 78 2.47 10.06 2.68
C ILE A 78 2.77 10.58 1.27
N ARG A 79 4.03 10.90 1.00
CA ARG A 79 4.48 11.56 -0.24
C ARG A 79 4.65 10.58 -1.39
N SER A 80 5.14 9.38 -1.10
CA SER A 80 5.37 8.35 -2.12
C SER A 80 4.76 7.01 -1.69
N ILE A 81 4.05 6.35 -2.60
CA ILE A 81 3.40 5.06 -2.36
C ILE A 81 3.72 4.11 -3.51
N PHE A 82 4.21 2.93 -3.15
CA PHE A 82 4.64 1.87 -4.03
C PHE A 82 3.89 0.58 -3.74
N TRP A 83 3.47 -0.12 -4.79
CA TRP A 83 2.79 -1.39 -4.70
C TRP A 83 3.61 -2.46 -5.40
N VAL A 84 3.78 -3.60 -4.72
CA VAL A 84 4.58 -4.73 -5.17
C VAL A 84 3.76 -6.00 -5.04
N ASP A 85 3.67 -6.76 -6.13
CA ASP A 85 3.11 -8.11 -6.15
C ASP A 85 4.12 -9.13 -5.60
N ALA A 86 3.95 -9.45 -4.32
CA ALA A 86 4.80 -10.35 -3.55
C ALA A 86 4.41 -11.84 -3.69
N THR A 87 3.65 -12.20 -4.73
CA THR A 87 3.28 -13.60 -5.04
C THR A 87 4.52 -14.49 -5.26
N SER A 88 5.61 -13.93 -5.80
CA SER A 88 6.86 -14.64 -6.06
C SER A 88 8.05 -13.67 -6.14
N ALA A 89 9.27 -14.18 -6.05
CA ALA A 89 10.48 -13.37 -6.27
C ALA A 89 10.48 -12.70 -7.65
N ASN A 90 9.96 -13.37 -8.69
CA ASN A 90 9.97 -12.85 -10.05
C ASN A 90 8.98 -11.70 -10.24
N THR A 91 7.76 -11.81 -9.68
CA THR A 91 6.77 -10.71 -9.71
C THR A 91 7.26 -9.53 -8.90
N THR A 92 7.85 -9.79 -7.72
CA THR A 92 8.47 -8.78 -6.87
C THR A 92 9.56 -8.02 -7.63
N LYS A 93 10.54 -8.72 -8.21
CA LYS A 93 11.63 -8.09 -8.98
C LYS A 93 11.10 -7.23 -10.13
N LYS A 94 10.14 -7.76 -10.90
CA LYS A 94 9.51 -7.02 -12.01
C LYS A 94 8.88 -5.69 -11.56
N ASP A 95 8.23 -5.67 -10.40
CA ASP A 95 7.65 -4.43 -9.86
C ASP A 95 8.73 -3.48 -9.33
N PHE A 96 9.83 -4.00 -8.77
CA PHE A 96 11.01 -3.19 -8.44
C PHE A 96 11.64 -2.54 -9.68
N ASP A 97 11.76 -3.26 -10.79
CA ASP A 97 12.26 -2.71 -12.05
C ASP A 97 11.38 -1.54 -12.53
N ALA A 98 10.05 -1.72 -12.44
CA ALA A 98 9.09 -0.67 -12.78
C ALA A 98 9.21 0.55 -11.85
N ILE A 99 9.33 0.32 -10.53
CA ILE A 99 9.54 1.39 -9.54
C ILE A 99 10.83 2.14 -9.85
N TRP A 100 11.94 1.44 -10.10
CA TRP A 100 13.21 2.05 -10.47
C TRP A 100 13.08 2.95 -11.69
N GLY A 101 12.38 2.47 -12.73
CA GLY A 101 12.07 3.26 -13.93
C GLY A 101 11.36 4.59 -13.64
N HIS A 102 10.61 4.69 -12.55
CA HIS A 102 9.91 5.91 -12.13
C HIS A 102 10.72 6.81 -11.21
N ILE A 103 11.52 6.26 -10.29
CA ILE A 103 12.20 7.03 -9.24
C ILE A 103 13.62 7.45 -9.61
N LYS A 104 14.24 6.79 -10.61
CA LYS A 104 15.60 7.13 -11.04
C LYS A 104 15.69 8.55 -11.58
N SER A 105 16.79 9.20 -11.26
CA SER A 105 17.21 10.49 -11.80
C SER A 105 18.12 10.29 -13.02
N PRO A 106 18.30 11.31 -13.87
CA PRO A 106 19.26 11.25 -14.98
C PRO A 106 20.72 11.06 -14.53
N ALA A 107 21.04 11.35 -13.26
CA ALA A 107 22.36 11.18 -12.69
C ALA A 107 22.63 9.76 -12.19
N ASP A 108 21.58 8.96 -11.97
CA ASP A 108 21.73 7.58 -11.53
C ASP A 108 22.27 6.74 -12.69
N ALA A 109 23.36 6.01 -12.44
CA ALA A 109 23.99 5.17 -13.45
C ALA A 109 23.05 4.02 -13.86
N ALA A 110 23.01 3.70 -15.15
CA ALA A 110 22.41 2.45 -15.59
C ALA A 110 23.26 1.29 -15.06
N GLN A 111 22.65 0.42 -14.26
CA GLN A 111 23.22 -0.84 -13.84
C GLN A 111 22.20 -1.92 -14.18
N ASP A 112 22.65 -2.94 -14.90
CA ASP A 112 21.81 -4.07 -15.26
C ASP A 112 21.64 -5.01 -14.04
N ASP A 113 20.43 -5.51 -13.85
CA ASP A 113 20.07 -6.59 -12.91
C ASP A 113 20.30 -6.29 -11.41
N GLN A 114 20.25 -5.01 -11.00
CA GLN A 114 20.40 -4.58 -9.60
C GLN A 114 19.32 -3.60 -9.11
N GLU A 115 18.21 -3.50 -9.83
CA GLU A 115 17.11 -2.57 -9.58
C GLU A 115 16.54 -2.68 -8.17
N VAL A 116 16.47 -3.89 -7.61
CA VAL A 116 16.05 -4.08 -6.21
C VAL A 116 16.97 -3.29 -5.28
N ALA A 117 18.28 -3.52 -5.34
CA ALA A 117 19.25 -2.83 -4.49
C ALA A 117 19.24 -1.30 -4.72
N LEU A 118 19.08 -0.86 -5.97
CA LEU A 118 18.99 0.55 -6.32
C LEU A 118 17.77 1.23 -5.69
N VAL A 119 16.59 0.60 -5.76
CA VAL A 119 15.37 1.12 -5.12
C VAL A 119 15.52 1.14 -3.60
N LEU A 120 16.05 0.08 -2.99
CA LEU A 120 16.25 0.02 -1.54
C LEU A 120 17.17 1.14 -1.06
N ASN A 121 18.32 1.32 -1.72
CA ASN A 121 19.27 2.39 -1.39
C ASN A 121 18.65 3.77 -1.60
N LYS A 122 17.93 3.97 -2.72
CA LYS A 122 17.29 5.27 -3.00
C LYS A 122 16.25 5.65 -1.96
N LEU A 123 15.47 4.69 -1.46
CA LEU A 123 14.46 4.93 -0.43
C LEU A 123 15.03 5.15 0.97
N GLN A 124 16.26 4.69 1.24
CA GLN A 124 16.98 5.03 2.47
C GLN A 124 17.35 6.53 2.52
N GLU A 125 17.56 7.16 1.36
CA GLU A 125 17.88 8.59 1.23
C GLU A 125 16.64 9.49 1.36
N TYR A 126 15.42 8.92 1.40
CA TYR A 126 14.20 9.71 1.48
C TYR A 126 13.94 10.18 2.92
N ASP A 127 13.99 11.50 3.12
CA ASP A 127 13.55 12.14 4.36
C ASP A 127 12.02 12.17 4.50
N GLU A 128 11.32 12.13 3.37
CA GLU A 128 9.86 12.23 3.32
C GLU A 128 9.17 10.88 3.57
N PRO A 129 8.01 10.87 4.25
CA PRO A 129 7.16 9.70 4.42
C PRO A 129 6.84 8.94 3.13
N TRP A 130 7.16 7.65 3.09
CA TRP A 130 6.77 6.75 2.01
C TRP A 130 6.12 5.46 2.53
N LEU A 131 5.33 4.81 1.67
CA LEU A 131 4.66 3.54 1.93
C LEU A 131 4.99 2.54 0.84
N MET A 132 5.39 1.33 1.24
CA MET A 132 5.51 0.19 0.34
C MET A 132 4.50 -0.89 0.73
N VAL A 133 3.68 -1.33 -0.23
CA VAL A 133 2.73 -2.42 -0.05
C VAL A 133 3.22 -3.67 -0.75
N PHE A 134 3.34 -4.77 -0.01
CA PHE A 134 3.60 -6.10 -0.56
C PHE A 134 2.29 -6.91 -0.52
N ASP A 135 1.65 -7.07 -1.68
CA ASP A 135 0.38 -7.79 -1.80
C ASP A 135 0.61 -9.27 -2.14
N ASN A 136 -0.16 -10.17 -1.54
CA ASN A 136 -0.14 -11.62 -1.79
C ASN A 136 1.17 -12.34 -1.40
N HIS A 137 1.83 -11.91 -0.32
CA HIS A 137 2.97 -12.67 0.23
C HIS A 137 2.50 -13.90 1.02
N ASP A 138 1.99 -14.89 0.29
CA ASP A 138 1.37 -16.08 0.87
C ASP A 138 2.38 -17.20 1.19
N ASP A 139 3.49 -17.28 0.46
CA ASP A 139 4.46 -18.38 0.59
C ASP A 139 5.83 -17.86 1.06
N LEU A 140 6.11 -17.98 2.36
CA LEU A 140 7.41 -17.61 2.93
C LEU A 140 8.57 -18.50 2.46
N SER A 141 8.27 -19.69 1.90
CA SER A 141 9.29 -20.57 1.33
C SER A 141 9.66 -20.18 -0.10
N SER A 142 8.82 -19.40 -0.77
CA SER A 142 9.05 -18.97 -2.16
C SER A 142 10.24 -18.02 -2.28
N PHE A 143 10.40 -17.10 -1.33
CA PHE A 143 11.56 -16.23 -1.18
C PHE A 143 11.52 -15.49 0.16
N TYR A 144 12.68 -14.97 0.58
CA TYR A 144 12.80 -14.19 1.80
C TYR A 144 12.42 -12.73 1.53
N LEU A 145 11.18 -12.35 1.88
CA LEU A 145 10.67 -10.99 1.66
C LEU A 145 11.52 -9.87 2.30
N PRO A 146 12.15 -10.05 3.48
CA PRO A 146 12.99 -9.00 4.07
C PRO A 146 14.16 -8.54 3.18
N ASP A 147 14.64 -9.36 2.24
CA ASP A 147 15.65 -8.94 1.25
C ASP A 147 15.14 -7.84 0.29
N PHE A 148 13.82 -7.62 0.25
CA PHE A 148 13.14 -6.62 -0.57
C PHE A 148 12.56 -5.48 0.26
N MET A 149 12.69 -5.49 1.59
CA MET A 149 12.08 -4.47 2.44
C MET A 149 13.00 -3.26 2.57
N PRO A 150 12.59 -2.06 2.12
CA PRO A 150 13.43 -0.89 2.28
C PRO A 150 13.47 -0.47 3.75
N THR A 151 14.62 0.03 4.16
CA THR A 151 14.82 0.65 5.47
C THR A 151 14.89 2.17 5.30
N GLY A 152 14.71 2.92 6.39
CA GLY A 152 14.80 4.38 6.37
C GLY A 152 13.79 5.04 7.30
N GLN A 153 14.10 6.25 7.76
CA GLN A 153 13.28 6.95 8.76
C GLN A 153 11.86 7.23 8.28
N GLY A 154 11.65 7.46 6.98
CA GLY A 154 10.33 7.68 6.37
C GLY A 154 9.54 6.41 6.04
N GLY A 155 10.13 5.22 6.26
CA GLY A 155 9.61 3.95 5.75
C GLY A 155 8.41 3.40 6.51
N ARG A 156 7.42 2.94 5.74
CA ARG A 156 6.22 2.23 6.20
C ARG A 156 5.95 1.07 5.28
N ILE A 157 5.68 -0.10 5.84
CA ILE A 157 5.47 -1.32 5.05
C ILE A 157 4.17 -2.00 5.46
N LEU A 158 3.30 -2.23 4.46
CA LEU A 158 2.07 -3.00 4.63
C LEU A 158 2.17 -4.30 3.82
N ILE A 159 2.00 -5.44 4.48
CA ILE A 159 2.01 -6.75 3.82
C ILE A 159 0.60 -7.34 3.85
N THR A 160 0.14 -7.92 2.74
CA THR A 160 -1.07 -8.76 2.73
C THR A 160 -0.72 -10.23 2.54
N SER A 161 -1.36 -11.12 3.32
CA SER A 161 -1.11 -12.57 3.24
C SER A 161 -2.32 -13.42 3.65
N ARG A 162 -2.39 -14.66 3.16
CA ARG A 162 -3.33 -15.69 3.61
C ARG A 162 -2.78 -16.54 4.77
N HIS A 163 -1.49 -16.50 5.02
CA HIS A 163 -0.81 -17.42 5.93
C HIS A 163 -0.47 -16.76 7.27
N ALA A 164 -0.65 -17.52 8.36
CA ALA A 164 -0.37 -17.04 9.71
C ALA A 164 1.12 -16.80 9.94
N ASP A 165 1.98 -17.59 9.30
CA ASP A 165 3.44 -17.53 9.45
C ASP A 165 4.02 -16.17 9.02
N THR A 166 3.32 -15.42 8.16
CA THR A 166 3.73 -14.06 7.74
C THR A 166 3.70 -13.07 8.90
N ALA A 167 2.99 -13.37 9.99
CA ALA A 167 2.93 -12.50 11.18
C ALA A 167 4.30 -12.23 11.81
N VAL A 168 5.29 -13.11 11.60
CA VAL A 168 6.67 -12.93 12.09
C VAL A 168 7.35 -11.68 11.51
N LEU A 169 6.87 -11.17 10.36
CA LEU A 169 7.39 -9.96 9.72
C LEU A 169 6.80 -8.67 10.31
N ALA A 170 5.70 -8.77 11.05
CA ALA A 170 5.05 -7.60 11.63
C ALA A 170 5.87 -7.05 12.81
N GLU A 171 5.75 -5.75 13.03
CA GLU A 171 6.10 -5.18 14.32
C GLU A 171 5.20 -5.76 15.43
N LEU A 172 5.72 -5.86 16.66
CA LEU A 172 5.00 -6.48 17.78
C LEU A 172 3.60 -5.86 17.97
N GLY A 173 2.56 -6.68 17.88
CA GLY A 173 1.17 -6.25 18.03
C GLY A 173 0.54 -5.62 16.78
N HIS A 174 1.26 -5.65 15.65
CA HIS A 174 0.82 -5.11 14.36
C HIS A 174 0.57 -6.19 13.30
N ASP A 175 0.35 -7.44 13.73
CA ASP A 175 -0.31 -8.46 12.93
C ASP A 175 -1.85 -8.32 13.07
N ILE A 176 -2.53 -8.13 11.94
CA ILE A 176 -3.96 -7.89 11.87
C ILE A 176 -4.62 -9.05 11.15
N GLU A 177 -5.31 -9.90 11.89
CA GLU A 177 -6.16 -10.94 11.31
C GLU A 177 -7.54 -10.38 10.97
N LEU A 178 -7.91 -10.52 9.69
CA LEU A 178 -9.28 -10.26 9.25
C LEU A 178 -10.20 -11.38 9.70
N SER A 179 -11.17 -11.00 10.53
CA SER A 179 -12.40 -11.75 10.75
C SER A 179 -13.40 -11.49 9.63
N GLY A 180 -14.48 -12.29 9.58
CA GLY A 180 -15.60 -12.07 8.66
C GLY A 180 -16.14 -10.64 8.75
N LEU A 181 -16.67 -10.13 7.64
CA LEU A 181 -17.24 -8.79 7.58
C LEU A 181 -18.49 -8.74 8.49
N PRO A 182 -18.69 -7.67 9.31
CA PRO A 182 -19.89 -7.51 10.11
C PRO A 182 -21.15 -7.65 9.26
N LYS A 183 -22.22 -8.21 9.82
CA LYS A 183 -23.45 -8.53 9.08
C LYS A 183 -24.04 -7.32 8.36
N GLU A 184 -24.03 -6.16 9.01
CA GLU A 184 -24.56 -4.89 8.46
C GLU A 184 -23.76 -4.45 7.24
N ASP A 185 -22.42 -4.36 7.36
CA ASP A 185 -21.52 -4.05 6.24
C ASP A 185 -21.65 -5.06 5.09
N ALA A 186 -21.83 -6.35 5.41
CA ALA A 186 -22.01 -7.40 4.40
C ALA A 186 -23.34 -7.22 3.64
N CYS A 187 -24.43 -6.88 4.34
CA CYS A 187 -25.70 -6.54 3.71
C CYS A 187 -25.56 -5.32 2.80
N ASP A 188 -24.91 -4.24 3.27
CA ASP A 188 -24.69 -3.04 2.48
C ASP A 188 -23.85 -3.29 1.23
N LEU A 189 -22.79 -4.10 1.35
CA LEU A 189 -21.96 -4.49 0.22
C LEU A 189 -22.78 -5.25 -0.83
N LEU A 190 -23.60 -6.21 -0.41
CA LEU A 190 -24.46 -6.98 -1.31
C LEU A 190 -25.50 -6.07 -1.98
N ILE A 191 -26.14 -5.17 -1.24
CA ILE A 191 -27.10 -4.21 -1.80
C ILE A 191 -26.42 -3.35 -2.88
N ARG A 192 -25.25 -2.79 -2.61
CA ARG A 192 -24.52 -1.95 -3.58
C ARG A 192 -24.02 -2.73 -4.80
N GLN A 193 -23.61 -3.99 -4.63
CA GLN A 193 -23.17 -4.82 -5.75
C GLN A 193 -24.33 -5.39 -6.57
N SER A 194 -25.51 -5.55 -5.97
CA SER A 194 -26.66 -6.24 -6.60
C SER A 194 -27.30 -5.48 -7.77
N ARG A 195 -26.86 -4.25 -8.10
CA ARG A 195 -27.51 -3.41 -9.13
C ARG A 195 -29.05 -3.38 -8.98
N VAL A 196 -29.58 -3.47 -7.76
CA VAL A 196 -31.00 -3.22 -7.51
C VAL A 196 -31.22 -1.71 -7.52
N GLY A 197 -31.08 -1.14 -8.72
CA GLY A 197 -31.64 0.16 -9.09
C GLY A 197 -32.89 -0.10 -9.93
N ASP A 198 -34.01 0.44 -9.47
CA ASP A 198 -35.31 0.57 -10.15
C ASP A 198 -36.10 -0.69 -10.52
N VAL A 199 -36.85 -1.20 -9.53
CA VAL A 199 -38.17 -1.85 -9.79
C VAL A 199 -39.31 -1.02 -9.16
N ALA A 200 -39.06 0.25 -8.83
CA ALA A 200 -40.07 1.17 -8.31
C ALA A 200 -40.54 2.18 -9.38
N SER A 201 -40.96 1.70 -10.55
CA SER A 201 -41.84 2.47 -11.45
C SER A 201 -42.67 1.56 -12.37
N ARG A 202 -43.62 0.83 -11.78
CA ARG A 202 -44.85 0.45 -12.49
C ARG A 202 -46.03 0.87 -11.63
N SER A 203 -46.26 2.17 -11.60
CA SER A 203 -47.57 2.74 -11.26
C SER A 203 -48.55 2.46 -12.40
N ASP A 204 -49.71 1.95 -12.00
CA ASP A 204 -51.02 2.07 -12.61
C ASP A 204 -51.23 1.60 -14.07
N VAL A 205 -51.81 0.41 -14.19
CA VAL A 205 -52.87 0.20 -15.19
C VAL A 205 -54.15 -0.12 -14.43
N THR A 206 -54.92 0.93 -14.15
CA THR A 206 -56.36 0.83 -13.92
C THR A 206 -56.99 0.35 -15.23
N ILE A 207 -57.57 -0.85 -15.24
CA ILE A 207 -58.58 -1.19 -16.26
C ILE A 207 -59.94 -0.87 -15.64
N SER A 208 -60.51 0.24 -16.10
CA SER A 208 -61.93 0.54 -15.99
C SER A 208 -62.59 0.25 -17.33
N ALA A 209 -63.81 -0.29 -17.25
CA ALA A 209 -64.76 -0.69 -18.30
C ALA A 209 -64.58 -2.10 -18.86
#